data_AF-M0NCB9-F1
#
_entry.id   AF-M0NCB9-F1
#
_cell.length_a   1.000
_cell.length_b   1.000
_cell.length_c   1.000
_cell.angle_alpha   90.00
_cell.angle_beta   90.00
_cell.angle_gamma   90.00
#
_symmetry.space_group_name_H-M   'P 1'
#
loop_
_entity.id
_entity.type
_entity.pdbx_description
1 polymer ?
#
loop_
_entity_poly.entity_id
_entity_poly.type
_entity_poly.pdbx_seq_one_letter_code
_entity_poly.pdbx_strand_id
1 'polypeptide(L)'
;MGSSRRTEIKRHLPEAEIDELLREAEDDHRLRRIGFVKNLYQGDTIPKATEREGRSPATGTRWAEDWNDGAFDELMPNFGGGRPPKLDEDEQDELIELLRDGQPWKSQEIQHLLAEEFDVEYHPNYLGTFLRKLGLSYAKPRPKRPHRPENPDEMLEERVDDALDESEQPHNKRAGEDGEGWVVDDDVCTDGGTVVGFFTPHNHSRTIIRDVSGTSTIHTSNDH
;
A
#
# COMPACT_ATOMS: atom_id res chain seq x y z
N MET A 1 -55.06 9.59 2.24
CA MET A 1 -54.32 8.34 2.57
C MET A 1 -54.09 7.59 1.27
N GLY A 2 -52.90 7.73 0.68
CA GLY A 2 -52.55 7.07 -0.58
C GLY A 2 -52.27 5.59 -0.32
N SER A 3 -52.97 4.71 -1.05
CA SER A 3 -52.75 3.27 -1.03
C SER A 3 -51.28 2.98 -1.38
N SER A 4 -50.48 2.66 -0.36
CA SER A 4 -49.12 2.16 -0.58
C SER A 4 -49.26 0.79 -1.22
N ARG A 5 -49.21 0.76 -2.55
CA ARG A 5 -49.22 -0.47 -3.34
C ARG A 5 -48.16 -1.40 -2.77
N ARG A 6 -48.59 -2.53 -2.23
CA ARG A 6 -47.68 -3.64 -1.92
C ARG A 6 -46.97 -3.97 -3.23
N THR A 7 -45.65 -3.79 -3.25
CA THR A 7 -44.87 -4.12 -4.44
C THR A 7 -44.60 -5.62 -4.41
N GLU A 8 -44.75 -6.27 -5.55
CA GLU A 8 -44.47 -7.69 -5.70
C GLU A 8 -42.95 -7.87 -5.77
N ILE A 9 -42.36 -8.42 -4.70
CA ILE A 9 -40.95 -8.75 -4.61
C ILE A 9 -40.78 -10.25 -4.94
N LYS A 10 -39.91 -10.57 -5.89
CA LYS A 10 -39.59 -11.95 -6.25
C LYS A 10 -38.77 -12.59 -5.13
N ARG A 11 -39.11 -13.82 -4.76
CA ARG A 11 -38.36 -14.59 -3.77
C ARG A 11 -37.25 -15.39 -4.44
N HIS A 12 -36.10 -14.73 -4.69
CA HIS A 12 -34.93 -15.37 -5.31
C HIS A 12 -34.19 -16.30 -4.34
N LEU A 13 -34.14 -15.95 -3.05
CA LEU A 13 -33.45 -16.70 -2.00
C LEU A 13 -34.40 -17.01 -0.84
N PRO A 14 -34.21 -18.10 -0.08
CA PRO A 14 -34.90 -18.33 1.18
C PRO A 14 -34.47 -17.30 2.24
N GLU A 15 -35.34 -17.03 3.20
CA GLU A 15 -35.08 -16.03 4.26
C GLU A 15 -33.84 -16.39 5.12
N ALA A 16 -33.57 -17.69 5.32
CA ALA A 16 -32.37 -18.16 6.02
C ALA A 16 -31.06 -17.78 5.32
N GLU A 17 -31.06 -17.73 3.99
CA GLU A 17 -29.88 -17.32 3.21
C GLU A 17 -29.70 -15.80 3.24
N ILE A 18 -30.80 -15.04 3.24
CA ILE A 18 -30.77 -13.59 3.50
C ILE A 18 -30.19 -13.30 4.90
N ASP A 19 -30.52 -14.13 5.89
CA ASP A 19 -29.97 -14.02 7.25
C ASP A 19 -28.48 -14.35 7.34
N GLU A 20 -27.99 -15.26 6.50
CA GLU A 20 -26.56 -15.54 6.36
C GLU A 20 -25.84 -14.35 5.74
N LEU A 21 -26.36 -13.84 4.61
CA LEU A 21 -25.78 -12.67 3.92
C LEU A 21 -25.73 -11.43 4.82
N LEU A 22 -26.72 -11.24 5.69
CA LEU A 22 -26.68 -10.17 6.71
C LEU A 22 -25.59 -10.36 7.75
N ARG A 23 -25.27 -11.60 8.12
CA ARG A 23 -24.20 -11.91 9.08
C ARG A 23 -22.81 -11.78 8.47
N GLU A 24 -22.68 -12.10 7.17
CA GLU A 24 -21.41 -12.02 6.44
C GLU A 24 -21.10 -10.62 5.89
N ALA A 25 -22.10 -9.73 5.79
CA ALA A 25 -21.88 -8.40 5.23
C ALA A 25 -20.97 -7.54 6.12
N GLU A 26 -19.80 -7.18 5.58
CA GLU A 26 -18.79 -6.38 6.29
C GLU A 26 -18.96 -4.86 6.10
N ASP A 27 -19.76 -4.43 5.11
CA ASP A 27 -19.96 -3.02 4.80
C ASP A 27 -21.42 -2.55 4.94
N ASP A 28 -21.54 -1.28 5.37
CA ASP A 28 -22.81 -0.59 5.59
C ASP A 28 -23.72 -0.54 4.36
N HIS A 29 -23.17 -0.54 3.14
CA HIS A 29 -23.97 -0.50 1.92
C HIS A 29 -24.63 -1.84 1.65
N ARG A 30 -23.90 -2.95 1.81
CA ARG A 30 -24.42 -4.32 1.74
C ARG A 30 -25.49 -4.56 2.80
N LEU A 31 -25.18 -4.26 4.06
CA LEU A 31 -26.12 -4.45 5.18
C LEU A 31 -27.47 -3.80 4.93
N ARG A 32 -27.48 -2.53 4.50
CA ARG A 32 -28.74 -1.79 4.27
C ARG A 32 -29.56 -2.34 3.11
N ARG A 33 -28.91 -2.77 2.02
CA ARG A 33 -29.62 -3.32 0.86
C ARG A 33 -30.20 -4.71 1.14
N ILE A 34 -29.45 -5.57 1.83
CA ILE A 34 -29.94 -6.88 2.26
C ILE A 34 -31.06 -6.72 3.29
N GLY A 35 -30.88 -5.79 4.25
CA GLY A 35 -31.90 -5.42 5.24
C GLY A 35 -33.20 -4.94 4.61
N PHE A 36 -33.10 -4.12 3.56
CA PHE A 36 -34.25 -3.70 2.75
C PHE A 36 -35.03 -4.89 2.18
N VAL A 37 -34.35 -5.85 1.54
CA VAL A 37 -35.01 -7.06 0.99
C VAL A 37 -35.66 -7.89 2.09
N LYS A 38 -34.97 -8.07 3.22
CA LYS A 38 -35.53 -8.77 4.39
C LYS A 38 -36.82 -8.09 4.90
N ASN A 39 -36.83 -6.78 5.01
CA ASN A 39 -38.03 -6.02 5.40
C ASN A 39 -39.19 -6.27 4.41
N LEU A 40 -38.92 -6.33 3.10
CA LEU A 40 -39.95 -6.67 2.10
C LEU A 40 -40.47 -8.11 2.26
N TYR A 41 -39.60 -9.07 2.59
CA TYR A 41 -40.01 -10.47 2.84
C TYR A 41 -40.91 -10.60 4.07
N GLN A 42 -40.70 -9.73 5.06
CA GLN A 42 -41.55 -9.59 6.25
C GLN A 42 -42.86 -8.83 5.98
N GLY A 43 -43.09 -8.40 4.74
CA GLY A 43 -44.35 -7.79 4.31
C GLY A 43 -44.43 -6.27 4.44
N ASP A 44 -43.30 -5.59 4.66
CA ASP A 44 -43.28 -4.13 4.62
C ASP A 44 -43.50 -3.60 3.21
N THR A 45 -44.10 -2.40 3.13
CA THR A 45 -44.16 -1.64 1.88
C THR A 45 -42.80 -1.00 1.60
N ILE A 46 -42.50 -0.72 0.33
CA ILE A 46 -41.25 -0.05 -0.05
C ILE A 46 -40.96 1.20 0.80
N PRO A 47 -41.90 2.14 1.02
CA PRO A 47 -41.63 3.32 1.84
C PRO A 47 -41.22 2.96 3.28
N LYS A 48 -41.89 1.97 3.89
CA LYS A 48 -41.61 1.53 5.26
C LYS A 48 -40.27 0.81 5.35
N ALA A 49 -39.95 -0.05 4.38
CA ALA A 49 -38.66 -0.73 4.32
C ALA A 49 -37.52 0.28 4.12
N THR A 50 -37.68 1.29 3.26
CA THR A 50 -36.65 2.34 3.09
C THR A 50 -36.49 3.24 4.30
N GLU A 51 -37.59 3.53 5.01
CA GLU A 51 -37.56 4.34 6.23
C GLU A 51 -36.69 3.68 7.31
N ARG A 52 -36.81 2.35 7.48
CA ARG A 52 -35.95 1.57 8.39
C ARG A 52 -34.47 1.64 8.03
N GLU A 53 -34.14 1.67 6.74
CA GLU A 53 -32.76 1.75 6.25
C GLU A 53 -32.22 3.19 6.12
N GLY A 54 -33.02 4.20 6.50
CA GLY A 54 -32.64 5.61 6.37
C GLY A 54 -32.45 6.04 4.91
N ARG A 55 -33.37 5.63 4.03
CA ARG A 55 -33.35 5.90 2.58
C ARG A 55 -34.67 6.49 2.08
N SER A 56 -34.62 7.10 0.90
CA SER A 56 -35.82 7.63 0.25
C SER A 56 -36.63 6.51 -0.44
N PRO A 57 -37.96 6.63 -0.54
CA PRO A 57 -38.79 5.65 -1.25
C PRO A 57 -38.38 5.43 -2.70
N ALA A 58 -37.89 6.47 -3.39
CA ALA A 58 -37.39 6.36 -4.76
C ALA A 58 -36.17 5.41 -4.86
N THR A 59 -35.29 5.43 -3.85
CA THR A 59 -34.16 4.50 -3.76
C THR A 59 -34.67 3.07 -3.57
N GLY A 60 -35.69 2.88 -2.74
CA GLY A 60 -36.28 1.56 -2.52
C GLY A 60 -37.00 1.00 -3.74
N THR A 61 -37.66 1.84 -4.55
CA THR A 61 -38.24 1.40 -5.83
C THR A 61 -37.16 0.80 -6.72
N ARG A 62 -36.04 1.52 -6.88
CA ARG A 62 -34.91 1.05 -7.66
C ARG A 62 -34.33 -0.25 -7.08
N TRP A 63 -34.10 -0.34 -5.77
CA TRP A 63 -33.57 -1.56 -5.15
C TRP A 63 -34.50 -2.77 -5.30
N ALA A 64 -35.81 -2.55 -5.28
CA ALA A 64 -36.78 -3.61 -5.52
C ALA A 64 -36.79 -4.06 -6.99
N GLU A 65 -36.62 -3.13 -7.94
CA GLU A 65 -36.44 -3.43 -9.37
C GLU A 65 -35.14 -4.20 -9.59
N ASP A 66 -34.01 -3.70 -9.11
CA ASP A 66 -32.68 -4.33 -9.20
C ASP A 66 -32.74 -5.78 -8.65
N TRP A 67 -33.34 -5.97 -7.47
CA TRP A 67 -33.54 -7.30 -6.88
C TRP A 67 -34.44 -8.21 -7.74
N ASN A 68 -35.52 -7.68 -8.29
CA ASN A 68 -36.43 -8.45 -9.14
C ASN A 68 -35.83 -8.83 -10.49
N ASP A 69 -34.85 -8.06 -10.98
CA ASP A 69 -34.24 -8.27 -12.28
C ASP A 69 -33.04 -9.22 -12.21
N GLY A 70 -32.24 -9.17 -11.14
CA GLY A 70 -31.06 -10.02 -11.00
C GLY A 70 -30.64 -10.39 -9.58
N ALA A 71 -31.59 -10.43 -8.64
CA ALA A 71 -31.36 -10.87 -7.27
C ALA A 71 -30.20 -10.11 -6.59
N PHE A 72 -29.23 -10.83 -6.03
CA PHE A 72 -28.13 -10.24 -5.27
C PHE A 72 -27.15 -9.46 -6.17
N ASP A 73 -26.84 -9.98 -7.37
CA ASP A 73 -25.83 -9.40 -8.26
C ASP A 73 -26.23 -7.99 -8.71
N GLU A 74 -27.49 -7.80 -9.11
CA GLU A 74 -28.01 -6.48 -9.51
C GLU A 74 -28.32 -5.60 -8.31
N LEU A 75 -28.72 -6.19 -7.18
CA LEU A 75 -28.96 -5.43 -5.95
C LEU A 75 -27.67 -4.83 -5.40
N MET A 76 -26.50 -5.43 -5.62
CA MET A 76 -25.26 -4.88 -5.09
C MET A 76 -24.82 -3.65 -5.89
N PRO A 77 -24.29 -2.61 -5.22
CA PRO A 77 -23.65 -1.53 -5.94
C PRO A 77 -22.48 -2.11 -6.73
N ASN A 78 -22.47 -1.87 -8.04
CA ASN A 78 -21.26 -1.96 -8.83
C ASN A 78 -20.30 -0.88 -8.34
N PHE A 79 -19.51 -1.21 -7.32
CA PHE A 79 -18.27 -0.51 -7.07
C PHE A 79 -17.36 -0.86 -8.24
N GLY A 80 -17.57 -0.20 -9.37
CA GLY A 80 -16.56 -0.15 -10.40
C GLY A 80 -15.33 0.40 -9.71
N GLY A 81 -14.43 -0.51 -9.29
CA GLY A 81 -13.07 -0.14 -8.96
C GLY A 81 -12.64 0.75 -10.09
N GLY A 82 -12.18 1.96 -9.76
CA GLY A 82 -11.73 2.91 -10.78
C GLY A 82 -10.82 2.21 -11.79
N ARG A 83 -10.67 2.78 -12.98
CA ARG A 83 -9.90 2.21 -14.11
C ARG A 83 -8.83 1.21 -13.62
N PRO A 84 -8.93 -0.08 -13.98
CA PRO A 84 -7.99 -1.10 -13.53
C PRO A 84 -6.56 -0.57 -13.60
N PRO A 85 -5.73 -0.80 -12.57
CA PRO A 85 -4.34 -0.39 -12.60
C PRO A 85 -3.70 -0.91 -13.90
N LYS A 86 -2.76 -0.14 -14.45
CA LYS A 86 -2.15 -0.50 -15.75
C LYS A 86 -1.40 -1.82 -15.70
N LEU A 87 -0.97 -2.23 -14.51
CA LEU A 87 -0.41 -3.53 -14.21
C LEU A 87 -1.38 -4.25 -13.28
N ASP A 88 -1.64 -5.52 -13.53
CA ASP A 88 -2.35 -6.38 -12.59
C ASP A 88 -1.47 -6.77 -11.39
N GLU A 89 -2.01 -7.59 -10.48
CA GLU A 89 -1.29 -7.97 -9.25
C GLU A 89 -0.10 -8.89 -9.54
N ASP A 90 -0.22 -9.79 -10.51
CA ASP A 90 0.84 -10.74 -10.88
C ASP A 90 1.99 -10.00 -11.59
N GLU A 91 1.67 -9.07 -12.48
CA GLU A 91 2.65 -8.21 -13.16
C GLU A 91 3.38 -7.27 -12.18
N GLN A 92 2.69 -6.81 -11.13
CA GLN A 92 3.30 -6.00 -10.06
C GLN A 92 4.31 -6.82 -9.24
N ASP A 93 4.00 -8.07 -8.94
CA ASP A 93 4.90 -8.97 -8.23
C ASP A 93 6.14 -9.32 -9.07
N GLU A 94 5.96 -9.60 -10.37
CA GLU A 94 7.06 -9.83 -11.31
C GLU A 94 7.98 -8.61 -11.42
N LEU A 95 7.40 -7.41 -11.54
CA LEU A 95 8.16 -6.16 -11.52
C LEU A 95 8.99 -6.02 -10.23
N ILE A 96 8.43 -6.38 -9.07
CA ILE A 96 9.15 -6.33 -7.79
C ILE A 96 10.35 -7.27 -7.79
N GLU A 97 10.22 -8.48 -8.34
CA GLU A 97 11.31 -9.46 -8.45
C GLU A 97 12.44 -8.95 -9.37
N LEU A 98 12.10 -8.47 -10.57
CA LEU A 98 13.06 -7.88 -11.50
C LEU A 98 13.80 -6.68 -10.89
N LEU A 99 13.05 -5.81 -10.19
CA LEU A 99 13.63 -4.65 -9.52
C LEU A 99 14.49 -5.04 -8.31
N ARG A 100 14.33 -6.22 -7.74
CA ARG A 100 15.16 -6.75 -6.65
C ARG A 100 16.46 -7.35 -7.16
N ASP A 101 16.41 -8.11 -8.25
CA ASP A 101 17.58 -8.78 -8.80
C ASP A 101 18.52 -7.81 -9.52
N GLY A 102 17.97 -6.76 -10.16
CA GLY A 102 18.74 -5.82 -10.98
C GLY A 102 19.24 -4.54 -10.27
N GLN A 103 19.20 -4.46 -8.93
CA GLN A 103 19.61 -3.22 -8.24
C GLN A 103 21.08 -2.88 -8.49
N PRO A 104 21.44 -1.58 -8.63
CA PRO A 104 20.61 -0.38 -8.51
C PRO A 104 19.88 0.06 -9.80
N TRP A 105 18.66 0.59 -9.67
CA TRP A 105 17.86 1.12 -10.80
C TRP A 105 17.68 2.64 -10.77
N LYS A 106 17.73 3.30 -11.93
CA LYS A 106 17.31 4.70 -12.12
C LYS A 106 15.85 4.79 -12.58
N SER A 107 15.17 5.89 -12.29
CA SER A 107 13.77 6.09 -12.72
C SER A 107 13.55 5.92 -14.23
N GLN A 108 14.53 6.32 -15.05
CA GLN A 108 14.47 6.16 -16.51
C GLN A 108 14.59 4.70 -16.94
N GLU A 109 15.43 3.92 -16.27
CA GLU A 109 15.62 2.50 -16.55
C GLU A 109 14.35 1.71 -16.17
N ILE A 110 13.69 2.09 -15.08
CA ILE A 110 12.40 1.51 -14.68
C ILE A 110 11.30 1.85 -15.70
N GLN A 111 11.27 3.08 -16.24
CA GLN A 111 10.33 3.43 -17.31
C GLN A 111 10.56 2.59 -18.56
N HIS A 112 11.81 2.33 -18.90
CA HIS A 112 12.15 1.50 -20.04
C HIS A 112 11.73 0.04 -19.82
N LEU A 113 12.05 -0.53 -18.66
CA LEU A 113 11.62 -1.87 -18.26
C LEU A 113 10.10 -2.03 -18.34
N LEU A 114 9.36 -1.05 -17.82
CA LEU A 114 7.89 -1.05 -17.85
C LEU A 114 7.31 -1.00 -19.26
N ALA A 115 7.97 -0.29 -20.18
CA ALA A 115 7.56 -0.23 -21.58
C ALA A 115 7.94 -1.49 -22.36
N GLU A 116 9.08 -2.12 -22.05
CA GLU A 116 9.57 -3.30 -22.77
C GLU A 116 8.90 -4.60 -22.32
N GLU A 117 8.83 -4.84 -21.00
CA GLU A 117 8.34 -6.11 -20.46
C GLU A 117 6.81 -6.12 -20.29
N PHE A 118 6.20 -4.97 -20.01
CA PHE A 118 4.78 -4.88 -19.69
C PHE A 118 3.95 -4.02 -20.65
N ASP A 119 4.56 -3.37 -21.66
CA ASP A 119 3.89 -2.43 -22.57
C ASP A 119 3.13 -1.29 -21.82
N VAL A 120 3.64 -0.90 -20.65
CA VAL A 120 3.01 0.11 -19.78
C VAL A 120 3.88 1.35 -19.63
N GLU A 121 3.34 2.49 -20.04
CA GLU A 121 3.96 3.79 -19.79
C GLU A 121 3.32 4.52 -18.60
N TYR A 122 4.11 4.89 -17.59
CA TYR A 122 3.67 5.78 -16.53
C TYR A 122 4.24 7.19 -16.70
N HIS A 123 3.41 8.20 -16.41
CA HIS A 123 3.88 9.57 -16.32
C HIS A 123 4.96 9.70 -15.23
N PRO A 124 6.09 10.41 -15.46
CA PRO A 124 7.20 10.51 -14.49
C PRO A 124 6.75 10.89 -13.07
N ASN A 125 5.81 11.84 -12.94
CA ASN A 125 5.27 12.26 -11.65
C ASN A 125 4.47 11.15 -10.93
N TYR A 126 3.83 10.24 -11.67
CA TYR A 126 3.05 9.15 -11.09
C TYR A 126 3.91 7.92 -10.79
N LEU A 127 4.99 7.70 -11.55
CA LEU A 127 5.87 6.55 -11.36
C LEU A 127 6.40 6.46 -9.92
N GLY A 128 6.85 7.59 -9.35
CA GLY A 128 7.32 7.61 -7.96
C GLY A 128 6.21 7.27 -6.94
N THR A 129 4.97 7.68 -7.20
CA THR A 129 3.82 7.30 -6.35
C THR A 129 3.48 5.83 -6.50
N PHE A 130 3.52 5.31 -7.72
CA PHE A 130 3.27 3.90 -8.02
C PHE A 130 4.29 2.99 -7.32
N LEU A 131 5.59 3.26 -7.48
CA LEU A 131 6.65 2.49 -6.81
C LEU A 131 6.53 2.53 -5.28
N ARG A 132 6.13 3.67 -4.70
CA ARG A 132 5.88 3.76 -3.25
C ARG A 132 4.70 2.90 -2.78
N LYS A 133 3.65 2.77 -3.60
CA LYS A 133 2.52 1.87 -3.29
C LYS A 133 2.96 0.40 -3.28
N LEU A 134 3.94 0.05 -4.11
CA LEU A 134 4.60 -1.26 -4.14
C LEU A 134 5.62 -1.45 -2.99
N GLY A 135 5.75 -0.48 -2.07
CA GLY A 135 6.70 -0.56 -0.96
C GLY A 135 8.15 -0.23 -1.33
N LEU A 136 8.41 0.26 -2.54
CA LEU A 136 9.75 0.67 -3.00
C LEU A 136 10.04 2.13 -2.62
N SER A 137 11.30 2.44 -2.33
CA SER A 137 11.71 3.81 -2.01
C SER A 137 12.97 4.21 -2.77
N TYR A 138 13.12 5.52 -2.97
CA TYR A 138 14.34 6.05 -3.56
C TYR A 138 15.42 6.17 -2.48
N ALA A 139 16.54 5.48 -2.68
CA ALA A 139 17.74 5.66 -1.88
C ALA A 139 18.58 6.78 -2.51
N LYS A 140 18.79 7.87 -1.77
CA LYS A 140 19.74 8.90 -2.20
C LYS A 140 21.16 8.40 -1.89
N PRO A 141 22.02 8.16 -2.91
CA PRO A 141 23.39 7.73 -2.65
C PRO A 141 24.10 8.80 -1.82
N ARG A 142 24.86 8.39 -0.80
CA ARG A 142 25.67 9.34 -0.02
C ARG A 142 26.81 9.85 -0.91
N PRO A 143 27.05 11.18 -0.96
CA PRO A 143 28.16 11.71 -1.74
C PRO A 143 29.48 11.07 -1.29
N LYS A 144 30.33 10.67 -2.26
CA LYS A 144 31.70 10.27 -1.96
C LYS A 144 32.44 11.48 -1.40
N ARG A 145 33.13 11.32 -0.26
CA ARG A 145 34.02 12.37 0.26
C ARG A 145 35.17 12.56 -0.74
N PRO A 146 35.34 13.74 -1.35
CA PRO A 146 36.40 13.98 -2.34
C PRO A 146 37.80 13.75 -1.74
N HIS A 147 37.96 14.10 -0.47
CA HIS A 147 39.23 14.04 0.27
C HIS A 147 39.31 12.83 1.22
N ARG A 148 38.90 11.63 0.78
CA ARG A 148 39.18 10.42 1.55
C ARG A 148 40.70 10.15 1.47
N PRO A 149 41.44 10.10 2.59
CA PRO A 149 42.86 9.81 2.57
C PRO A 149 43.14 8.40 2.02
N GLU A 150 44.33 8.19 1.46
CA GLU A 150 44.71 6.91 0.82
C GLU A 150 44.70 5.73 1.81
N ASN A 151 44.89 6.00 3.11
CA ASN A 151 44.90 4.98 4.15
C ASN A 151 43.96 5.32 5.32
N PRO A 152 42.63 5.24 5.10
CA PRO A 152 41.65 5.67 6.08
C PRO A 152 41.58 4.75 7.30
N ASP A 153 41.84 3.46 7.11
CA ASP A 153 41.73 2.46 8.18
C ASP A 153 42.91 2.57 9.15
N GLU A 154 44.14 2.71 8.64
CA GLU A 154 45.33 2.96 9.49
C GLU A 154 45.20 4.26 10.31
N MET A 155 44.68 5.33 9.71
CA MET A 155 44.44 6.59 10.42
C MET A 155 43.36 6.48 11.50
N LEU A 156 42.40 5.57 11.35
CA LEU A 156 41.37 5.33 12.35
C LEU A 156 41.91 4.46 13.48
N GLU A 157 42.70 3.44 13.16
CA GLU A 157 43.35 2.57 14.13
C GLU A 157 44.34 3.36 15.01
N GLU A 158 45.19 4.20 14.41
CA GLU A 158 46.09 5.12 15.13
C GLU A 158 45.33 6.02 16.13
N ARG A 159 44.18 6.57 15.70
CA ARG A 159 43.35 7.44 16.54
C ARG A 159 42.63 6.71 17.67
N VAL A 160 42.22 5.46 17.42
CA VAL A 160 41.60 4.61 18.43
C VAL A 160 42.65 4.24 19.48
N ASP A 161 43.85 3.86 19.05
CA ASP A 161 44.96 3.55 19.96
C ASP A 161 45.37 4.78 20.79
N ASP A 162 45.50 5.96 20.18
CA ASP A 162 45.77 7.23 20.87
C ASP A 162 44.68 7.58 21.91
N ALA A 163 43.41 7.30 21.61
CA ALA A 163 42.30 7.59 22.53
C ALA A 163 42.19 6.59 23.68
N LEU A 164 42.81 5.41 23.54
CA LEU A 164 42.84 4.35 24.55
C LEU A 164 44.13 4.39 25.40
N ASP A 165 45.13 5.18 25.01
CA ASP A 165 46.32 5.44 25.82
C ASP A 165 45.95 6.28 27.05
N GLU A 166 46.20 5.79 28.27
CA GLU A 166 45.77 6.40 29.54
C GLU A 166 46.57 7.66 29.94
N SER A 167 47.25 8.31 28.98
CA SER A 167 48.01 9.53 29.23
C SER A 167 47.08 10.73 29.49
N GLU A 168 47.34 11.55 30.52
CA GLU A 168 46.50 12.72 30.84
C GLU A 168 46.63 13.89 29.84
N GLN A 169 47.18 13.68 28.64
CA GLN A 169 47.31 14.73 27.64
C GLN A 169 46.03 14.85 26.80
N PRO A 170 45.47 16.06 26.59
CA PRO A 170 44.31 16.22 25.73
C PRO A 170 44.66 15.86 24.28
N HIS A 171 44.16 14.72 23.80
CA HIS A 171 44.44 14.15 22.48
C HIS A 171 43.80 14.90 21.29
N ASN A 172 43.19 16.07 21.52
CA ASN A 172 42.44 16.80 20.49
C ASN A 172 43.16 18.02 19.90
N LYS A 173 44.47 18.20 20.18
CA LYS A 173 45.21 19.34 19.63
C LYS A 173 46.66 19.01 19.32
N ARG A 174 47.01 18.96 18.04
CA ARG A 174 48.40 18.84 17.60
C ARG A 174 49.07 20.22 17.58
N ALA A 175 50.35 20.30 17.96
CA ALA A 175 51.11 21.55 17.88
C ALA A 175 51.31 21.93 16.40
N GLY A 176 50.54 22.91 15.93
CA GLY A 176 50.56 23.39 14.54
C GLY A 176 49.18 23.49 13.87
N GLU A 177 48.10 23.02 14.51
CA GLU A 177 46.73 23.27 14.03
C GLU A 177 46.40 24.76 14.20
N ASP A 178 46.44 25.49 13.09
CA ASP A 178 45.84 26.81 12.98
C ASP A 178 44.35 26.70 13.28
N GLY A 179 43.82 27.71 13.97
CA GLY A 179 42.40 27.78 14.35
C GLY A 179 41.47 28.04 13.16
N GLU A 180 41.70 27.35 12.03
CA GLU A 180 40.83 27.43 10.87
C GLU A 180 39.56 26.64 11.17
N GLY A 181 38.51 27.39 11.52
CA GLY A 181 37.18 26.82 11.73
C GLY A 181 36.69 26.06 10.50
N TRP A 182 35.78 25.11 10.74
CA TRP A 182 35.16 24.27 9.71
C TRP A 182 34.81 25.06 8.44
N VAL A 183 35.61 24.90 7.39
CA VAL A 183 35.28 25.38 6.05
C VAL A 183 34.27 24.40 5.48
N VAL A 184 33.03 24.86 5.25
CA VAL A 184 32.04 24.09 4.50
C VAL A 184 32.51 24.09 3.06
N ASP A 185 32.94 22.92 2.58
CA ASP A 185 33.39 22.73 1.21
C ASP A 185 32.17 22.71 0.28
N ASP A 186 31.93 23.81 -0.43
CA ASP A 186 30.81 23.98 -1.37
C ASP A 186 30.96 23.11 -2.65
N ASP A 187 32.11 22.44 -2.85
CA ASP A 187 32.37 21.59 -4.03
C ASP A 187 31.83 20.15 -3.90
N VAL A 188 31.03 19.83 -2.88
CA VAL A 188 30.30 18.56 -2.79
C VAL A 188 29.15 18.53 -3.81
N CYS A 189 29.48 18.31 -5.08
CA CYS A 189 28.52 18.08 -6.14
C CYS A 189 28.04 16.62 -6.12
N THR A 190 26.81 16.37 -5.66
CA THR A 190 26.09 15.15 -6.04
C THR A 190 25.71 15.26 -7.52
N ASP A 191 25.93 14.23 -8.32
CA ASP A 191 25.49 14.13 -9.72
C ASP A 191 23.95 14.13 -9.92
N GLY A 192 23.19 14.44 -8.87
CA GLY A 192 21.73 14.45 -8.87
C GLY A 192 21.09 13.08 -9.03
N GLY A 193 21.89 11.99 -9.08
CA GLY A 193 21.40 10.64 -9.29
C GLY A 193 20.55 10.16 -8.12
N THR A 194 19.24 10.06 -8.32
CA THR A 194 18.35 9.35 -7.40
C THR A 194 18.20 7.91 -7.88
N VAL A 195 18.55 6.96 -7.03
CA VAL A 195 18.51 5.52 -7.33
C VAL A 195 17.35 4.90 -6.55
N VAL A 196 16.59 3.99 -7.16
CA VAL A 196 15.60 3.17 -6.45
C VAL A 196 16.33 2.02 -5.76
N GLY A 197 16.10 1.87 -4.46
CA GLY A 197 16.65 0.77 -3.67
C GLY A 197 15.60 0.25 -2.69
N PHE A 198 15.74 -1.00 -2.24
CA PHE A 198 14.93 -1.48 -1.13
C PHE A 198 15.42 -0.80 0.15
N PHE A 199 14.66 0.16 0.65
CA PHE A 199 14.82 0.66 2.01
C PHE A 199 13.62 0.12 2.78
N THR A 200 13.86 -0.71 3.79
CA THR A 200 12.84 -1.11 4.75
C THR A 200 12.87 -0.16 5.95
N PRO A 201 12.07 0.93 5.98
CA PRO A 201 11.70 1.52 7.24
C PRO A 201 10.53 0.70 7.81
N HIS A 202 10.77 0.12 8.98
CA HIS A 202 9.80 -0.50 9.89
C HIS A 202 8.34 -0.11 9.62
N ASN A 203 7.57 -1.02 9.03
CA ASN A 203 6.14 -1.07 9.25
C ASN A 203 5.69 -2.53 9.36
N HIS A 204 4.94 -2.81 10.41
CA HIS A 204 4.52 -4.14 10.81
C HIS A 204 3.60 -4.80 9.77
N SER A 205 3.72 -6.13 9.73
CA SER A 205 2.69 -7.11 9.37
C SER A 205 2.51 -7.49 7.90
N ARG A 206 3.29 -8.46 7.43
CA ARG A 206 2.83 -9.87 7.21
C ARG A 206 3.93 -10.66 6.52
N THR A 207 4.65 -11.47 7.29
CA THR A 207 5.56 -12.47 6.74
C THR A 207 4.72 -13.70 6.36
N ILE A 208 4.51 -13.94 5.06
CA ILE A 208 4.09 -15.26 4.57
C ILE A 208 5.35 -16.02 4.22
N ILE A 209 5.75 -16.96 5.08
CA ILE A 209 6.79 -17.94 4.76
C ILE A 209 6.08 -19.10 4.06
N ARG A 210 6.35 -19.31 2.77
CA ARG A 210 5.99 -20.55 2.07
C ARG A 210 7.13 -21.55 2.27
N ASP A 211 6.87 -22.61 3.03
CA ASP A 211 7.74 -23.78 3.09
C ASP A 211 7.59 -24.63 1.82
N VAL A 212 8.66 -25.32 1.43
CA VAL A 212 8.82 -26.11 0.21
C VAL A 212 7.92 -27.36 0.18
N SER A 213 7.07 -27.56 1.19
CA SER A 213 6.12 -28.67 1.30
C SER A 213 4.64 -28.29 1.15
N GLY A 214 4.30 -27.04 0.81
CA GLY A 214 2.95 -26.68 0.37
C GLY A 214 1.87 -26.66 1.46
N THR A 215 2.21 -26.46 2.73
CA THR A 215 1.22 -26.29 3.82
C THR A 215 1.40 -24.96 4.54
N SER A 216 0.40 -24.07 4.39
CA SER A 216 0.34 -22.75 5.04
C SER A 216 -0.05 -22.89 6.51
N THR A 217 0.80 -22.44 7.43
CA THR A 217 0.45 -22.31 8.86
C THR A 217 0.64 -20.86 9.31
N ILE A 218 -0.41 -20.26 9.86
CA ILE A 218 -0.41 -18.88 10.36
C ILE A 218 0.04 -18.90 11.83
N HIS A 219 1.14 -18.22 12.16
CA HIS A 219 1.55 -17.96 13.54
C HIS A 219 1.37 -16.48 13.87
N THR A 220 0.50 -16.18 14.83
CA THR A 220 0.35 -14.85 15.45
C THR A 220 1.12 -14.85 16.77
N SER A 221 2.31 -14.23 16.80
CA SER A 221 2.97 -13.86 18.04
C SER A 221 2.43 -12.51 18.52
N ASN A 222 1.97 -12.47 19.76
CA ASN A 222 1.46 -11.29 20.44
C ASN A 222 2.42 -10.98 21.60
N ASP A 223 3.32 -10.00 21.43
CA ASP A 223 4.18 -9.53 22.50
C ASP A 223 3.61 -8.23 23.12
N HIS A 224 3.67 -8.17 24.45
CA HIS A 224 3.29 -7.03 25.29
C HIS A 224 4.41 -5.98 25.35
#